data_AF-A0A832RTR6-F1
#
_entry.id   AF-A0A832RTR6-F1
#
_cell.length_a   1.000
_cell.length_b   1.000
_cell.length_c   1.000
_cell.angle_alpha   90.00
_cell.angle_beta   90.00
_cell.angle_gamma   90.00
#
_symmetry.space_group_name_H-M   'P 1'
#
loop_
_entity.id
_entity.type
_entity.pdbx_description
1 polymer ?
#
loop_
_entity_poly.entity_id
_entity_poly.type
_entity_poly.pdbx_seq_one_letter_code
_entity_poly.pdbx_strand_id
1 'polypeptide(L)' 'MGVHKYYEVKGDTLIRKRKWCPKCGEGVFLAEHRDRLACGRCGYTEYRE' A
#
# COMPACT_ATOMS: atom_id res chain seq x y z
N MET A 1 -2.34 1.92 -13.95
CA MET A 1 -3.06 1.11 -12.95
C MET A 1 -3.59 2.07 -11.89
N GLY A 2 -4.91 2.26 -11.76
CA GLY A 2 -5.49 3.28 -10.88
C GLY A 2 -5.50 2.87 -9.41
N VAL A 3 -5.23 3.82 -8.52
CA VAL A 3 -5.16 3.62 -7.06
C VAL A 3 -6.46 3.11 -6.45
N HIS A 4 -7.60 3.39 -7.09
CA HIS A 4 -8.94 2.93 -6.69
C HIS A 4 -9.04 1.41 -6.55
N LYS A 5 -8.22 0.63 -7.27
CA LYS A 5 -8.25 -0.84 -7.22
C LYS A 5 -7.79 -1.42 -5.88
N TYR A 6 -7.12 -0.62 -5.06
CA TYR A 6 -6.64 -1.03 -3.74
C TYR A 6 -7.62 -0.70 -2.62
N TYR A 7 -8.77 -0.12 -2.95
CA TYR A 7 -9.88 0.09 -2.04
C TYR A 7 -11.00 -0.87 -2.42
N GLU A 8 -11.43 -1.69 -1.47
CA GLU A 8 -12.59 -2.56 -1.60
C GLU A 8 -13.64 -2.08 -0.60
N VAL A 9 -14.85 -1.83 -1.07
CA VAL A 9 -15.96 -1.44 -0.21
C VAL A 9 -16.78 -2.71 0.05
N LYS A 10 -16.80 -3.18 1.31
CA LYS A 10 -17.69 -4.26 1.76
C LYS A 10 -18.79 -3.66 2.62
N GLY A 11 -19.96 -3.45 2.03
CA GLY A 11 -21.08 -2.77 2.68
C GLY A 11 -20.65 -1.37 3.14
N ASP A 12 -20.74 -1.12 4.43
CA ASP A 12 -20.35 0.16 5.06
C ASP A 12 -18.86 0.25 5.43
N THR A 13 -18.07 -0.82 5.20
CA THR A 13 -16.65 -0.85 5.58
C THR A 13 -15.74 -0.70 4.37
N LEU A 14 -14.85 0.30 4.43
CA LEU A 14 -13.79 0.51 3.44
C LEU A 14 -12.56 -0.34 3.80
N ILE A 15 -12.38 -1.45 3.09
CA ILE A 15 -11.25 -2.36 3.23
C ILE A 15 -10.11 -1.89 2.31
N ARG A 16 -8.95 -1.62 2.91
CA ARG A 16 -7.75 -1.21 2.18
C ARG A 16 -6.88 -2.43 1.94
N LYS A 17 -6.63 -2.77 0.67
CA LYS A 17 -5.89 -3.99 0.28
C LYS A 17 -4.37 -3.89 0.46
N ARG A 18 -3.82 -2.68 0.52
CA ARG A 18 -2.36 -2.45 0.62
C ARG A 18 -2.03 -1.52 1.77
N LYS A 19 -0.86 -1.73 2.37
CA LYS A 19 -0.30 -0.80 3.36
C LYS A 19 0.10 0.52 2.70
N TRP A 20 -0.07 1.61 3.44
CA TRP A 20 0.46 2.92 3.06
C TRP A 20 1.93 3.03 3.43
N CYS A 21 2.66 3.88 2.73
CA CYS A 21 4.03 4.20 3.11
C CYS A 21 4.03 5.05 4.39
N PRO A 22 4.70 4.61 5.48
CA PRO A 22 4.75 5.37 6.73
C PRO A 22 5.47 6.71 6.58
N LYS A 23 6.33 6.87 5.57
CA LYS A 23 7.07 8.12 5.30
C LYS A 23 6.33 9.08 4.37
N CYS A 24 5.57 8.58 3.39
CA CYS A 24 4.85 9.43 2.44
C CYS A 24 3.42 9.77 2.90
N GLY A 25 2.87 8.99 3.83
CA GLY A 25 1.52 9.18 4.34
C GLY A 25 0.43 8.70 3.40
N GLU A 26 -0.78 9.21 3.67
CA GLU A 26 -2.04 8.87 3.01
C GLU A 26 -2.12 9.40 1.56
N GLY A 27 -1.28 8.87 0.69
CA GLY A 27 -1.42 8.99 -0.78
C GLY A 27 -0.77 7.84 -1.55
N VAL A 28 0.09 7.09 -0.85
CA VAL A 28 1.10 6.24 -1.47
C VAL A 28 1.05 4.84 -0.88
N PHE A 29 0.65 3.89 -1.70
CA PHE A 29 0.69 2.48 -1.33
C PHE A 29 2.08 1.89 -1.51
N LEU A 30 2.46 1.03 -0.57
CA LEU A 30 3.62 0.17 -0.72
C LEU A 30 3.32 -0.91 -1.77
N ALA A 31 4.29 -1.15 -2.64
CA ALA A 31 4.29 -2.29 -3.55
C ALA A 31 4.63 -3.54 -2.74
N GLU A 32 3.71 -4.49 -2.72
CA GLU A 32 3.92 -5.77 -2.05
C GLU A 32 4.61 -6.74 -3.00
N HIS A 33 5.83 -7.12 -2.62
CA HIS A 33 6.59 -8.22 -3.20
C HIS A 33 6.63 -9.38 -2.18
N ARG A 34 7.10 -10.55 -2.62
CA ARG A 34 7.15 -11.75 -1.79
C ARG A 34 8.04 -11.59 -0.55
N ASP A 35 9.16 -10.90 -0.72
CA ASP A 35 10.22 -10.70 0.27
C ASP A 35 10.18 -9.31 0.92
N ARG A 36 9.47 -8.35 0.31
CA ARG A 36 9.52 -6.93 0.73
C ARG A 36 8.33 -6.11 0.32
N LEU A 37 8.14 -5.01 1.03
CA LEU A 37 7.24 -3.92 0.71
C LEU A 37 8.09 -2.73 0.27
N ALA A 38 7.91 -2.23 -0.93
CA ALA A 38 8.71 -1.14 -1.48
C ALA A 38 7.86 0.09 -1.82
N CYS A 39 8.32 1.28 -1.44
CA CYS A 39 7.71 2.55 -1.79
C CYS A 39 8.38 3.14 -3.02
N GLY A 40 7.63 3.25 -4.12
CA GLY A 40 8.14 3.85 -5.35
C GLY A 40 8.33 5.37 -5.29
N ARG A 41 7.83 6.06 -4.26
CA ARG A 41 7.92 7.53 -4.15
C ARG A 41 9.12 8.02 -3.32
N CYS A 42 9.42 7.36 -2.21
CA CYS A 42 10.50 7.78 -1.30
C CYS A 42 11.61 6.73 -1.12
N GLY A 43 11.52 5.58 -1.79
CA GLY A 43 12.51 4.50 -1.67
C GLY A 43 12.43 3.69 -0.37
N TYR A 44 11.41 3.92 0.47
CA TYR A 44 11.21 3.14 1.69
C TYR A 44 10.99 1.66 1.37
N THR A 45 11.74 0.76 2.00
CA THR A 45 11.60 -0.68 1.82
C THR A 45 11.50 -1.35 3.18
N GLU A 46 10.47 -2.17 3.38
CA GLU A 46 10.23 -3.00 4.58
C GLU A 46 10.30 -4.47 4.14
N TYR A 47 11.28 -5.22 4.61
CA TYR A 47 11.38 -6.66 4.32
C TYR A 47 10.42 -7.42 5.23
N ARG A 48 9.64 -8.35 4.68
CA ARG A 48 8.85 -9.29 5.48
C ARG A 48 9.70 -10.55 5.62
N GLU A 49 10.16 -10.83 6.84
CA GLU A 49 10.78 -12.10 7.21
C GLU A 49 9.76 -13.25 7.21
#